data_AF-A0A6P1U8H0-F1
#
_entry.id   AF-A0A6P1U8H0-F1
#
_cell.length_a   1.000
_cell.length_b   1.000
_cell.length_c   1.000
_cell.angle_alpha   90.00
_cell.angle_beta   90.00
_cell.angle_gamma   90.00
#
_symmetry.space_group_name_H-M   'P 1'
#
loop_
_entity.id
_entity.type
_entity.pdbx_description
1 polymer ?
#
loop_
_entity_poly.entity_id
_entity_poly.type
_entity_poly.pdbx_seq_one_letter_code
_entity_poly.pdbx_strand_id
1 'polypeptide(L)'
;MSTAISVTGLSKRTLWRRIAEGVLRTECFSDGSAPQPSHQTRVALDDALTISLLSWGVDDRALMVQADAGLAQAQCDFALLLLGQAADVEAVVWLRRAAEQAHLDGMYWLGRCLIAGRGGAVDRHQGVDWVARAANHGHVIALAMVQVLYDPTGQMLDAAALDAALDGIERRVVVQALAEAARELRAVSS
;
A
#
# COMPACT_ATOMS: atom_id res chain seq x y z
N MET A 1 16.46 2.88 -4.47
CA MET A 1 16.13 4.32 -4.58
C MET A 1 14.65 4.61 -4.39
N SER A 2 13.75 3.64 -4.62
CA SER A 2 12.31 3.91 -4.56
C SER A 2 11.82 4.35 -3.19
N THR A 3 12.25 3.65 -2.12
CA THR A 3 11.89 4.05 -0.75
C THR A 3 12.38 5.45 -0.43
N ALA A 4 13.61 5.82 -0.81
CA ALA A 4 14.15 7.16 -0.55
C ALA A 4 13.30 8.29 -1.19
N ILE A 5 12.76 8.08 -2.39
CA ILE A 5 11.82 9.02 -3.01
C ILE A 5 10.55 9.08 -2.18
N SER A 6 9.97 7.93 -1.84
CA SER A 6 8.69 7.86 -1.14
C SER A 6 8.73 8.43 0.28
N VAL A 7 9.82 8.21 1.01
CA VAL A 7 9.95 8.75 2.38
C VAL A 7 10.29 10.23 2.38
N THR A 8 10.97 10.75 1.35
CA THR A 8 11.38 12.18 1.34
C THR A 8 10.43 13.08 0.55
N GLY A 9 9.60 12.53 -0.33
CA GLY A 9 8.82 13.29 -1.32
C GLY A 9 9.69 14.00 -2.37
N LEU A 10 11.01 13.74 -2.41
CA LEU A 10 11.93 14.42 -3.31
C LEU A 10 12.03 13.72 -4.66
N SER A 11 12.12 14.52 -5.73
CA SER A 11 12.37 13.99 -7.06
C SER A 11 13.72 13.25 -7.13
N LYS A 12 13.82 12.28 -8.06
CA LYS A 12 15.07 11.58 -8.36
C LYS A 12 16.22 12.56 -8.62
N ARG A 13 15.99 13.64 -9.38
CA ARG A 13 16.99 14.68 -9.67
C ARG A 13 17.49 15.37 -8.38
N THR A 14 16.57 15.70 -7.47
CA THR A 14 16.93 16.36 -6.20
C THR A 14 17.75 15.42 -5.31
N LEU A 15 17.38 14.15 -5.24
CA LEU A 15 18.16 13.15 -4.50
C LEU A 15 19.57 12.98 -5.08
N TRP A 16 19.71 12.93 -6.40
CA TRP A 16 21.02 12.90 -7.06
C TRP A 16 21.89 14.11 -6.73
N ARG A 17 21.29 15.31 -6.69
CA ARG A 17 22.00 16.51 -6.26
C ARG A 17 22.52 16.37 -4.82
N ARG A 18 21.69 15.87 -3.90
CA ARG A 18 22.09 15.67 -2.50
C ARG A 18 23.15 14.59 -2.31
N ILE A 19 23.15 13.56 -3.15
CA ILE A 19 24.24 12.57 -3.21
C ILE A 19 25.53 13.25 -3.66
N ALA A 20 25.50 14.06 -4.73
CA ALA A 20 26.66 14.77 -5.25
C ALA A 20 27.22 15.82 -4.26
N GLU A 21 26.34 16.44 -3.47
CA GLU A 21 26.68 17.36 -2.39
C GLU A 21 27.23 16.63 -1.14
N GLY A 22 27.22 15.30 -1.10
CA GLY A 22 27.68 14.50 0.04
C GLY A 22 26.71 14.43 1.22
N VAL A 23 25.49 14.96 1.06
CA VAL A 23 24.44 14.97 2.10
C VAL A 23 23.80 13.59 2.27
N LEU A 24 23.68 12.84 1.17
CA LEU A 24 23.12 11.48 1.17
C LEU A 24 24.18 10.47 0.78
N ARG A 25 24.40 9.47 1.64
CA ARG A 25 25.29 8.35 1.34
C ARG A 25 24.60 7.36 0.41
N THR A 26 25.41 6.72 -0.43
CA THR A 26 24.98 5.60 -1.26
C THR A 26 25.53 4.30 -0.71
N GLU A 27 24.68 3.28 -0.57
CA GLU A 27 25.10 1.94 -0.15
C GLU A 27 25.38 1.08 -1.37
N CYS A 28 26.63 0.64 -1.52
CA CYS A 28 26.98 -0.44 -2.44
C CYS A 28 26.76 -1.76 -1.71
N PHE A 29 25.69 -2.48 -2.07
CA PHE A 29 25.48 -3.84 -1.61
C PHE A 29 26.44 -4.76 -2.38
N SER A 30 27.37 -5.41 -1.67
CA SER A 30 28.17 -6.51 -2.20
C SER A 30 27.69 -7.78 -1.53
N ASP A 31 26.59 -8.36 -2.03
CA ASP A 31 26.27 -9.73 -1.66
C ASP A 31 27.32 -10.63 -2.32
N GLY A 32 27.95 -11.52 -1.54
CA GLY A 32 29.02 -12.44 -1.99
C GLY A 32 28.60 -13.50 -3.02
N SER A 33 27.58 -13.24 -3.82
CA SER A 33 27.18 -14.01 -5.00
C SER A 33 27.36 -13.14 -6.25
N ALA A 34 27.90 -13.72 -7.31
CA ALA A 34 28.41 -13.07 -8.52
C ALA A 34 27.66 -11.79 -9.00
N PRO A 35 28.39 -10.78 -9.54
CA PRO A 35 27.86 -9.45 -9.78
C PRO A 35 26.91 -9.45 -10.98
N GLN A 36 25.60 -9.40 -10.72
CA GLN A 36 24.73 -8.70 -11.65
C GLN A 36 24.74 -7.22 -11.27
N PRO A 37 25.15 -6.30 -12.15
CA PRO A 37 25.13 -4.88 -11.85
C PRO A 37 23.67 -4.44 -11.79
N SER A 38 23.07 -4.36 -10.60
CA SER A 38 21.86 -3.56 -10.46
C SER A 38 22.27 -2.10 -10.72
N HIS A 39 21.89 -1.54 -11.87
CA HIS A 39 22.08 -0.12 -12.23
C HIS A 39 21.36 0.86 -11.28
N GLN A 40 20.90 0.42 -10.10
CA GLN A 40 20.19 1.23 -9.13
C GLN A 40 21.13 1.65 -8.00
N THR A 41 21.43 2.95 -7.98
CA THR A 41 21.97 3.62 -6.80
C THR A 41 21.01 3.45 -5.62
N ARG A 42 21.49 2.85 -4.52
CA ARG A 42 20.75 2.73 -3.27
C ARG A 42 21.19 3.85 -2.33
N VAL A 43 20.23 4.62 -1.83
CA VAL A 43 20.48 5.68 -0.84
C VAL A 43 20.36 5.05 0.54
N ALA A 44 21.30 5.37 1.44
CA ALA A 44 21.23 4.93 2.82
C ALA A 44 19.90 5.39 3.44
N LEU A 45 19.13 4.45 3.98
CA LEU A 45 17.79 4.74 4.49
C LEU A 45 17.84 5.75 5.64
N ASP A 46 18.83 5.63 6.52
CA ASP A 46 18.99 6.52 7.68
C ASP A 46 19.20 8.00 7.27
N ASP A 47 19.94 8.22 6.18
CA ASP A 47 20.15 9.57 5.64
C ASP A 47 18.87 10.11 4.98
N ALA A 48 18.11 9.24 4.30
CA ALA A 48 16.83 9.61 3.70
C ALA A 48 15.79 9.97 4.77
N LEU A 49 15.73 9.19 5.86
CA LEU A 49 14.82 9.45 6.99
C LEU A 49 15.15 10.76 7.71
N THR A 50 16.43 11.13 7.79
CA THR A 50 16.86 12.40 8.41
C THR A 50 16.31 13.63 7.67
N ILE A 51 16.04 13.51 6.37
CA ILE A 51 15.51 14.61 5.54
C ILE A 51 14.05 14.39 5.15
N SER A 52 13.39 13.38 5.73
CA SER A 52 11.98 13.08 5.51
C SER A 52 11.10 14.12 6.20
N LEU A 53 9.99 14.47 5.56
CA LEU A 53 8.92 15.29 6.14
C LEU A 53 7.82 14.42 6.79
N LEU A 54 7.95 13.10 6.67
CA LEU A 54 7.03 12.11 7.20
C LEU A 54 7.54 11.61 8.56
N SER A 55 6.62 11.20 9.42
CA SER A 55 6.91 10.67 10.74
C SER A 55 7.04 9.16 10.67
N TRP A 56 8.14 8.61 11.20
CA TRP A 56 8.44 7.19 11.15
C TRP A 56 8.73 6.63 12.53
N GLY A 57 8.11 5.49 12.83
CA GLY A 57 8.39 4.69 14.02
C GLY A 57 9.69 3.90 13.88
N VAL A 58 10.16 3.35 15.01
CA VAL A 58 11.38 2.53 15.06
C VAL A 58 11.23 1.26 14.21
N ASP A 59 10.04 0.67 14.20
CA ASP A 59 9.75 -0.58 13.48
C ASP A 59 9.51 -0.38 11.97
N ASP A 60 9.19 0.85 11.54
CA ASP A 60 8.90 1.16 10.13
C ASP A 60 10.13 0.93 9.24
N ARG A 61 11.33 1.06 9.79
CA ARG A 61 12.59 0.84 9.06
C ARG A 61 12.68 -0.57 8.52
N ALA A 62 12.35 -1.57 9.34
CA ALA A 62 12.39 -2.98 8.91
C ALA A 62 11.39 -3.23 7.78
N LEU A 63 10.19 -2.66 7.92
CA LEU A 63 9.14 -2.73 6.91
C LEU A 63 9.58 -2.09 5.58
N MET A 64 10.18 -0.90 5.60
CA MET A 64 10.69 -0.22 4.41
C MET A 64 11.77 -1.03 3.69
N VAL A 65 12.69 -1.65 4.44
CA VAL A 65 13.71 -2.52 3.85
C VAL A 65 13.07 -3.73 3.16
N GLN A 66 12.05 -4.34 3.78
CA GLN A 66 11.31 -5.45 3.19
C GLN A 66 10.51 -5.02 1.95
N ALA A 67 9.90 -3.85 1.98
CA ALA A 67 9.17 -3.29 0.84
C ALA A 67 10.11 -3.03 -0.36
N ASP A 68 11.26 -2.40 -0.11
CA ASP A 68 12.31 -2.16 -1.13
C ASP A 68 12.92 -3.49 -1.64
N ALA A 69 12.90 -4.56 -0.84
CA ALA A 69 13.29 -5.91 -1.25
C ALA A 69 12.25 -6.64 -2.10
N GLY A 70 11.03 -6.10 -2.25
CA GLY A 70 10.02 -6.63 -3.15
C GLY A 70 8.88 -7.40 -2.48
N LEU A 71 8.91 -7.60 -1.15
CA LEU A 71 7.90 -8.39 -0.44
C LEU A 71 6.52 -7.73 -0.56
N ALA A 72 5.57 -8.40 -1.23
CA ALA A 72 4.27 -7.82 -1.57
C ALA A 72 3.47 -7.34 -0.35
N GLN A 73 3.49 -8.10 0.74
CA GLN A 73 2.89 -7.71 2.02
C GLN A 73 3.52 -6.42 2.55
N ALA A 74 4.85 -6.37 2.63
CA ALA A 74 5.57 -5.20 3.12
C ALA A 74 5.34 -3.95 2.24
N GLN A 75 5.23 -4.14 0.92
CA GLN A 75 4.87 -3.06 0.01
C GLN A 75 3.45 -2.52 0.28
N CYS A 76 2.50 -3.42 0.54
CA CYS A 76 1.13 -3.03 0.90
C CYS A 76 1.13 -2.27 2.22
N ASP A 77 1.74 -2.83 3.27
CA ASP A 77 1.76 -2.23 4.61
C ASP A 77 2.47 -0.88 4.62
N PHE A 78 3.59 -0.76 3.90
CA PHE A 78 4.29 0.52 3.75
C PHE A 78 3.42 1.55 3.02
N ALA A 79 2.64 1.14 2.01
CA ALA A 79 1.70 2.03 1.35
C ALA A 79 0.60 2.52 2.29
N LEU A 80 0.12 1.66 3.21
CA LEU A 80 -0.89 2.05 4.19
C LEU A 80 -0.34 3.07 5.19
N LEU A 81 0.92 2.94 5.61
CA LEU A 81 1.60 3.97 6.40
C LEU A 81 1.67 5.32 5.65
N LEU A 82 1.95 5.28 4.35
CA LEU A 82 1.98 6.48 3.50
C LEU A 82 0.58 7.12 3.37
N LEU A 83 -0.48 6.32 3.16
CA LEU A 83 -1.86 6.83 3.12
C LEU A 83 -2.27 7.49 4.45
N GLY A 84 -1.85 6.91 5.59
CA GLY A 84 -2.10 7.46 6.92
C GLY A 84 -1.44 8.82 7.17
N GLN A 85 -0.40 9.13 6.39
CA GLN A 85 0.33 10.39 6.44
C GLN A 85 -0.01 11.32 5.26
N ALA A 86 -1.09 11.04 4.54
CA ALA A 86 -1.54 11.78 3.35
C ALA A 86 -0.52 11.84 2.20
N ALA A 87 0.43 10.89 2.15
CA ALA A 87 1.37 10.70 1.04
C ALA A 87 0.75 9.80 -0.04
N ASP A 88 -0.39 10.23 -0.58
CA ASP A 88 -1.26 9.40 -1.41
C ASP A 88 -0.60 9.00 -2.74
N VAL A 89 0.20 9.88 -3.34
CA VAL A 89 0.88 9.63 -4.62
C VAL A 89 1.88 8.48 -4.46
N GLU A 90 2.70 8.54 -3.41
CA GLU A 90 3.67 7.52 -3.08
C GLU A 90 2.98 6.20 -2.71
N ALA A 91 1.91 6.27 -1.91
CA ALA A 91 1.14 5.10 -1.53
C ALA A 91 0.59 4.34 -2.74
N VAL A 92 -0.01 5.04 -3.71
CA VAL A 92 -0.52 4.41 -4.94
C VAL A 92 0.58 3.68 -5.71
N VAL A 93 1.80 4.21 -5.74
CA VAL A 93 2.94 3.54 -6.37
C VAL A 93 3.25 2.21 -5.67
N TRP A 94 3.23 2.17 -4.34
CA TRP A 94 3.51 0.95 -3.57
C TRP A 94 2.37 -0.06 -3.63
N LEU A 95 1.12 0.40 -3.54
CA LEU A 95 -0.06 -0.45 -3.73
C LEU A 95 -0.07 -1.10 -5.11
N ARG A 96 0.34 -0.37 -6.15
CA ARG A 96 0.46 -0.92 -7.51
C ARG A 96 1.45 -2.06 -7.57
N ARG A 97 2.62 -1.95 -6.91
CA ARG A 97 3.60 -3.03 -6.86
C ARG A 97 3.09 -4.26 -6.11
N ALA A 98 2.39 -4.05 -5.00
CA ALA A 98 1.77 -5.16 -4.26
C ALA A 98 0.68 -5.84 -5.11
N ALA A 99 -0.19 -5.04 -5.75
CA ALA A 99 -1.26 -5.53 -6.61
C ALA A 99 -0.75 -6.29 -7.85
N GLU A 100 0.34 -5.84 -8.47
CA GLU A 100 1.00 -6.52 -9.59
C GLU A 100 1.56 -7.89 -9.21
N GLN A 101 1.86 -8.10 -7.92
CA GLN A 101 2.24 -9.40 -7.35
C GLN A 101 1.05 -10.24 -6.88
N ALA A 102 -0.17 -9.88 -7.27
CA ALA A 102 -1.41 -10.53 -6.84
C ALA A 102 -1.69 -10.45 -5.33
N HIS A 103 -1.13 -9.46 -4.63
CA HIS A 103 -1.46 -9.22 -3.23
C HIS A 103 -2.90 -8.72 -3.10
N LEU A 104 -3.75 -9.46 -2.39
CA LEU A 104 -5.19 -9.20 -2.35
C LEU A 104 -5.53 -7.85 -1.72
N ASP A 105 -4.92 -7.53 -0.56
CA ASP A 105 -5.11 -6.22 0.06
C ASP A 105 -4.56 -5.10 -0.83
N GLY A 106 -3.45 -5.36 -1.53
CA GLY A 106 -2.82 -4.37 -2.41
C GLY A 106 -3.73 -4.02 -3.59
N MET A 107 -4.35 -5.03 -4.20
CA MET A 107 -5.37 -4.85 -5.25
C MET A 107 -6.58 -4.07 -4.73
N TYR A 108 -7.11 -4.44 -3.56
CA TYR A 108 -8.25 -3.77 -2.94
C TYR A 108 -7.96 -2.28 -2.66
N TRP A 109 -6.86 -1.98 -1.99
CA TRP A 109 -6.47 -0.62 -1.63
C TRP A 109 -6.11 0.23 -2.84
N LEU A 110 -5.46 -0.35 -3.85
CA LEU A 110 -5.21 0.34 -5.12
C LEU A 110 -6.53 0.72 -5.79
N GLY A 111 -7.47 -0.22 -5.83
CA GLY A 111 -8.79 0.01 -6.39
C GLY A 111 -9.54 1.14 -5.70
N ARG A 112 -9.53 1.15 -4.36
CA ARG A 112 -10.09 2.26 -3.56
C ARG A 112 -9.47 3.61 -3.91
N CYS A 113 -8.14 3.69 -3.96
CA CYS A 113 -7.45 4.94 -4.27
C CYS A 113 -7.83 5.48 -5.65
N LEU A 114 -7.91 4.60 -6.65
CA LEU A 114 -8.28 4.98 -8.02
C LEU A 114 -9.73 5.46 -8.13
N ILE A 115 -10.67 4.80 -7.45
CA ILE A 115 -12.08 5.22 -7.43
C ILE A 115 -12.24 6.57 -6.74
N ALA A 116 -11.52 6.78 -5.63
CA ALA A 116 -11.56 8.03 -4.87
C ALA A 116 -10.73 9.16 -5.49
N GLY A 117 -9.84 8.87 -6.45
CA GLY A 117 -8.87 9.85 -6.97
C GLY A 117 -7.79 10.22 -5.95
N ARG A 118 -7.46 9.33 -5.02
CA ARG A 118 -6.33 9.51 -4.11
C ARG A 118 -5.03 9.20 -4.84
N GLY A 119 -4.06 10.12 -4.75
CA GLY A 119 -2.75 9.95 -5.36
C GLY A 119 -2.71 10.11 -6.88
N GLY A 120 -3.79 10.61 -7.50
CA GLY A 120 -3.88 10.82 -8.94
C GLY A 120 -5.25 11.30 -9.39
N ALA A 121 -5.51 11.22 -10.70
CA ALA A 121 -6.86 11.45 -11.22
C ALA A 121 -7.79 10.28 -10.87
N VAL A 122 -9.08 10.56 -10.73
CA VAL A 122 -10.11 9.52 -10.57
C VAL A 122 -10.11 8.60 -11.80
N ASP A 123 -9.95 7.30 -11.57
CA ASP A 123 -10.07 6.24 -12.57
C ASP A 123 -10.93 5.11 -12.01
N ARG A 124 -12.25 5.31 -12.10
CA ARG A 124 -13.22 4.35 -11.56
C ARG A 124 -13.17 3.01 -12.27
N HIS A 125 -12.96 3.00 -13.59
CA HIS A 125 -12.93 1.75 -14.35
C HIS A 125 -11.78 0.86 -13.88
N GLN A 126 -10.56 1.40 -13.87
CA GLN A 126 -9.40 0.66 -13.39
C GLN A 126 -9.54 0.30 -11.90
N GLY A 127 -10.14 1.18 -11.11
CA GLY A 127 -10.38 0.92 -9.70
C GLY A 127 -11.32 -0.26 -9.47
N VAL A 128 -12.47 -0.31 -10.16
CA VAL A 128 -13.41 -1.44 -10.10
C VAL A 128 -12.75 -2.73 -10.57
N ASP A 129 -11.93 -2.68 -11.63
CA ASP A 129 -11.21 -3.87 -12.14
C ASP A 129 -10.28 -4.48 -11.08
N TRP A 130 -9.51 -3.65 -10.35
CA TRP A 130 -8.63 -4.14 -9.28
C TRP A 130 -9.42 -4.73 -8.12
N VAL A 131 -10.53 -4.12 -7.74
CA VAL A 131 -11.41 -4.61 -6.67
C VAL A 131 -12.05 -5.93 -7.07
N ALA A 132 -12.53 -6.04 -8.32
CA ALA A 132 -13.09 -7.27 -8.86
C ALA A 132 -12.06 -8.41 -8.88
N ARG A 133 -10.79 -8.11 -9.22
CA ARG A 133 -9.70 -9.11 -9.15
C ARG A 133 -9.46 -9.59 -7.73
N ALA A 134 -9.39 -8.69 -6.74
CA ALA A 134 -9.24 -9.07 -5.33
C ALA A 134 -10.41 -9.95 -4.88
N ALA A 135 -11.64 -9.56 -5.22
CA ALA A 135 -12.86 -10.29 -4.90
C ALA A 135 -12.85 -11.70 -5.50
N ASN A 136 -12.47 -11.84 -6.78
CA ASN A 136 -12.40 -13.12 -7.47
C ASN A 136 -11.40 -14.11 -6.83
N HIS A 137 -10.40 -13.59 -6.10
CA HIS A 137 -9.43 -14.41 -5.37
C HIS A 137 -9.78 -14.54 -3.87
N GLY A 138 -11.02 -14.27 -3.49
CA GLY A 138 -11.54 -14.54 -2.14
C GLY A 138 -11.33 -13.41 -1.13
N HIS A 139 -10.93 -12.21 -1.56
CA HIS A 139 -10.81 -11.08 -0.65
C HIS A 139 -12.20 -10.63 -0.15
N VAL A 140 -12.49 -10.90 1.12
CA VAL A 140 -13.83 -10.77 1.73
C VAL A 140 -14.39 -9.35 1.61
N ILE A 141 -13.57 -8.33 1.89
CA ILE A 141 -14.02 -6.93 1.82
C ILE A 141 -14.25 -6.51 0.36
N ALA A 142 -13.44 -7.03 -0.58
CA ALA A 142 -13.59 -6.70 -1.99
C ALA A 142 -14.84 -7.35 -2.59
N LEU A 143 -15.17 -8.58 -2.18
CA LEU A 143 -16.43 -9.25 -2.56
C LEU A 143 -17.65 -8.41 -2.19
N ALA A 144 -17.70 -7.91 -0.95
CA ALA A 144 -18.77 -7.02 -0.51
C ALA A 144 -18.76 -5.69 -1.30
N MET A 145 -17.58 -5.16 -1.62
CA MET A 145 -17.49 -3.92 -2.41
C MET A 145 -17.94 -4.09 -3.86
N VAL A 146 -17.65 -5.21 -4.52
CA VAL A 146 -18.16 -5.52 -5.86
C VAL A 146 -19.69 -5.56 -5.86
N GLN A 147 -20.33 -6.15 -4.85
CA GLN A 147 -21.80 -6.17 -4.77
C GLN A 147 -22.41 -4.76 -4.74
N VAL A 148 -21.74 -3.81 -4.10
CA VAL A 148 -22.15 -2.40 -4.05
C VAL A 148 -21.83 -1.67 -5.37
N LEU A 149 -20.67 -1.92 -5.95
CA LEU A 149 -20.24 -1.29 -7.21
C LEU A 149 -21.07 -1.73 -8.42
N TYR A 150 -21.64 -2.93 -8.38
CA TYR A 150 -22.49 -3.50 -9.43
C TYR A 150 -23.99 -3.48 -9.10
N ASP A 151 -24.45 -2.59 -8.20
CA ASP A 151 -25.87 -2.45 -7.91
C ASP A 151 -26.66 -2.08 -9.20
N PRO A 152 -27.63 -2.90 -9.62
CA PRO A 152 -28.40 -2.71 -10.86
C PRO A 152 -29.28 -1.44 -10.87
N THR A 153 -29.42 -0.72 -9.74
CA THR A 153 -30.08 0.59 -9.71
C THR A 153 -29.26 1.72 -10.36
N GLY A 154 -28.01 1.46 -10.74
CA GLY A 154 -27.23 2.32 -11.63
C GLY A 154 -26.72 3.62 -11.01
N GLN A 155 -26.91 3.82 -9.69
CA GLN A 155 -26.38 4.99 -9.02
C GLN A 155 -24.92 4.74 -8.64
N MET A 156 -24.02 5.22 -9.48
CA MET A 156 -22.59 5.30 -9.19
C MET A 156 -22.40 6.04 -7.86
N LEU A 157 -21.94 5.34 -6.82
CA LEU A 157 -21.61 5.97 -5.55
C LEU A 157 -20.49 7.00 -5.75
N ASP A 158 -20.67 8.20 -5.19
CA ASP A 158 -19.58 9.16 -5.09
C ASP A 158 -18.52 8.67 -4.09
N ALA A 159 -17.37 9.35 -4.04
CA ALA A 159 -16.24 8.91 -3.21
C ALA A 159 -16.60 8.85 -1.72
N ALA A 160 -17.44 9.78 -1.23
CA ALA A 160 -17.85 9.84 0.17
C ALA A 160 -18.84 8.73 0.53
N ALA A 161 -19.80 8.45 -0.35
CA ALA A 161 -20.75 7.36 -0.18
C ALA A 161 -20.04 5.98 -0.24
N LEU A 162 -19.00 5.86 -1.06
CA LEU A 162 -18.17 4.65 -1.12
C LEU A 162 -17.33 4.47 0.15
N ASP A 163 -16.66 5.52 0.64
CA ASP A 163 -15.91 5.45 1.90
C ASP A 163 -16.82 5.12 3.08
N ALA A 164 -18.01 5.73 3.16
CA ALA A 164 -18.99 5.39 4.19
C ALA A 164 -19.50 3.93 4.09
N ALA A 165 -19.71 3.44 2.87
CA ALA A 165 -20.09 2.04 2.64
C ALA A 165 -18.95 1.08 3.05
N LEU A 166 -17.70 1.45 2.79
CA LEU A 166 -16.51 0.69 3.15
C LEU A 166 -16.33 0.61 4.66
N ASP A 167 -16.39 1.74 5.36
CA ASP A 167 -16.37 1.78 6.83
C ASP A 167 -17.48 0.90 7.43
N GLY A 168 -18.66 0.90 6.81
CA GLY A 168 -19.79 0.07 7.21
C GLY A 168 -19.57 -1.43 6.98
N ILE A 169 -18.90 -1.82 5.89
CA ILE A 169 -18.56 -3.21 5.58
C ILE A 169 -17.46 -3.71 6.52
N GLU A 170 -16.38 -2.96 6.67
CA GLU A 170 -15.25 -3.30 7.54
C GLU A 170 -15.72 -3.57 8.97
N ARG A 171 -16.53 -2.66 9.53
CA ARG A 171 -17.11 -2.84 10.87
C ARG A 171 -17.95 -4.11 10.98
N ARG A 172 -18.77 -4.42 9.97
CA ARG A 172 -19.66 -5.58 9.99
C ARG A 172 -18.89 -6.89 9.93
N VAL A 173 -17.90 -6.98 9.05
CA VAL A 173 -17.06 -8.18 8.88
C VAL A 173 -16.26 -8.46 10.15
N VAL A 174 -15.65 -7.43 10.75
CA VAL A 174 -14.91 -7.57 12.02
C VAL A 174 -15.82 -8.07 13.14
N VAL A 175 -17.02 -7.51 13.28
CA VAL A 175 -17.99 -7.93 14.30
C VAL A 175 -18.42 -9.39 14.09
N GLN A 176 -18.65 -9.82 12.84
CA GLN A 176 -19.01 -11.21 12.54
C GLN A 176 -17.89 -12.19 12.87
N ALA A 177 -16.65 -11.89 12.45
CA ALA A 177 -15.48 -12.73 12.74
C ALA A 177 -15.24 -12.88 14.24
N LEU A 178 -15.37 -11.79 15.02
CA LEU A 178 -15.25 -11.84 16.48
C LEU A 178 -16.36 -12.69 17.12
N ALA A 179 -17.59 -12.60 16.61
CA ALA A 179 -18.72 -13.40 17.09
C ALA A 179 -18.57 -14.90 16.75
N GLU A 180 -17.91 -15.24 15.64
CA GLU A 180 -17.57 -16.63 15.26
C GLU A 180 -16.48 -17.20 16.17
N ALA A 181 -15.37 -16.48 16.33
CA ALA A 181 -14.29 -16.89 17.23
C ALA A 181 -14.78 -17.08 18.68
N ALA A 182 -15.66 -16.20 19.16
CA ALA A 182 -16.27 -16.33 20.49
C ALA A 182 -17.16 -17.57 20.64
N ARG A 183 -17.83 -18.01 19.55
CA ARG A 183 -18.63 -19.25 19.56
C ARG A 183 -17.73 -20.48 19.59
N GLU A 184 -16.65 -20.50 18.83
CA GLU A 184 -15.69 -21.60 18.79
C GLU A 184 -15.00 -21.80 20.14
N LEU A 185 -14.55 -20.71 20.78
CA LEU A 185 -13.96 -20.78 22.12
C LEU A 185 -14.92 -21.37 23.16
N ARG A 186 -16.21 -21.02 23.08
CA ARG A 186 -17.24 -21.58 23.97
C ARG A 186 -17.46 -23.07 23.72
N ALA A 187 -17.47 -23.50 22.47
CA ALA A 187 -17.65 -24.91 22.09
C ALA A 187 -16.44 -25.80 22.46
N VAL A 188 -15.23 -25.24 22.52
CA VAL A 188 -14.03 -25.96 22.98
C VAL A 188 -13.98 -26.04 24.52
N SER A 189 -14.63 -25.12 25.22
CA SER A 189 -14.69 -25.07 26.69
C SER A 189 -15.84 -25.87 27.34
N SER A 190 -16.69 -26.51 26.52
CA SER A 190 -17.86 -27.32 26.93
C SER A 190 -17.64 -28.79 26.65
#